data_AF-A0A927EXR9-F1
#
_entry.id   AF-A0A927EXR9-F1
#
_cell.length_a   1.000
_cell.length_b   1.000
_cell.length_c   1.000
_cell.angle_alpha   90.00
_cell.angle_beta   90.00
_cell.angle_gamma   90.00
#
_symmetry.space_group_name_H-M   'P 1'
#
loop_
_entity.id
_entity.type
_entity.pdbx_description
1 polymer ?
#
loop_
_entity_poly.entity_id
_entity_poly.type
_entity_poly.pdbx_seq_one_letter_code
_entity_poly.pdbx_strand_id
1 'polypeptide(L)'
;MFAEIPTLLLSLTGAGGVAAAYGWHRRRVGRTAPGERAEFRVPLAVVPSVEREALERLRRQAHDEILALSRVIKEFGLSLPPSPLDARDTDGAAADQPDGPGGADCPHEGLQRALDAYAAAAAVLDAARGRVDVAGVLVLIAEGQDGLTAARNAAEGRRASTRPRVPVCFFHPLHGQALRHVEWRAVGSARTLEVRACLQCAWDVRYHRPPEVLTDECDGRLVPYFQVPGDRSLWAATGFGSLVEGRLADRVLRGDFTRARAAALEHERSREGSGR
;
A
#
# COMPACT_ATOMS: atom_id res chain seq x y z
N MET A 1 -28.96 -60.67 8.13
CA MET A 1 -27.84 -61.62 7.99
C MET A 1 -26.57 -60.79 8.12
N PHE A 2 -26.08 -60.67 9.35
CA PHE A 2 -24.91 -59.88 9.71
C PHE A 2 -23.65 -60.66 9.30
N ALA A 3 -22.74 -59.99 8.58
CA ALA A 3 -21.43 -60.55 8.25
C ALA A 3 -20.38 -59.86 9.14
N GLU A 4 -19.70 -60.68 9.93
CA GLU A 4 -18.61 -60.32 10.83
C GLU A 4 -17.32 -60.05 10.03
N ILE A 5 -16.55 -59.06 10.47
CA ILE A 5 -15.14 -58.86 10.08
C ILE A 5 -14.32 -58.74 11.37
N PRO A 6 -13.18 -59.46 11.49
CA PRO A 6 -12.52 -59.68 12.77
C PRO A 6 -11.55 -58.55 13.16
N THR A 7 -11.40 -58.48 14.48
CA THR A 7 -10.49 -57.67 15.29
C THR A 7 -9.02 -57.83 14.88
N LEU A 8 -8.32 -56.73 14.61
CA LEU A 8 -6.86 -56.68 14.66
C LEU A 8 -6.40 -55.61 15.66
N LEU A 9 -5.79 -56.10 16.73
CA LEU A 9 -4.91 -55.35 17.63
C LEU A 9 -3.74 -54.78 16.84
N LEU A 10 -3.50 -53.48 16.98
CA LEU A 10 -2.17 -52.91 16.76
C LEU A 10 -1.73 -52.18 18.03
N SER A 11 -0.69 -52.76 18.61
CA SER A 11 0.07 -52.34 19.76
C SER A 11 0.76 -51.00 19.50
N LEU A 12 0.47 -50.01 20.34
CA LEU A 12 1.21 -48.75 20.40
C LEU A 12 2.40 -48.91 21.34
N THR A 13 3.61 -49.00 20.78
CA THR A 13 4.87 -48.82 21.50
C THR A 13 5.54 -47.52 21.04
N GLY A 14 5.86 -46.65 21.99
CA GLY A 14 6.98 -45.72 21.89
C GLY A 14 6.64 -44.24 21.68
N ALA A 15 6.42 -43.51 22.78
CA ALA A 15 6.65 -42.05 22.83
C ALA A 15 6.92 -41.58 24.27
N GLY A 16 7.93 -42.16 24.93
CA GLY A 16 8.53 -41.56 26.12
C GLY A 16 9.71 -40.68 25.67
N GLY A 17 9.60 -39.35 25.75
CA GLY A 17 10.75 -38.51 25.41
C GLY A 17 10.63 -36.98 25.44
N VAL A 18 9.43 -36.37 25.53
CA VAL A 18 9.34 -34.89 25.33
C VAL A 18 8.79 -34.11 26.54
N ALA A 19 8.36 -34.76 27.62
CA ALA A 19 7.73 -34.07 28.75
C ALA A 19 8.68 -33.46 29.81
N ALA A 20 10.00 -33.66 29.71
CA ALA A 20 10.95 -33.28 30.77
C ALA A 20 11.58 -31.87 30.64
N ALA A 21 11.46 -31.20 29.48
CA ALA A 21 12.11 -29.89 29.26
C ALA A 21 11.24 -28.66 29.59
N TYR A 22 9.91 -28.82 29.73
CA TYR A 22 9.00 -27.69 30.00
C TYR A 22 8.82 -27.37 31.49
N GLY A 23 9.28 -28.25 32.39
CA GLY A 23 9.09 -28.12 33.84
C GLY A 23 10.12 -27.28 34.59
N TRP A 24 11.28 -27.01 33.99
CA TRP A 24 12.41 -26.38 34.69
C TRP A 24 12.41 -24.84 34.63
N HIS A 25 11.82 -24.23 33.59
CA HIS A 25 11.78 -22.76 33.46
C HIS A 25 10.70 -22.06 34.31
N ARG A 26 9.80 -22.82 34.97
CA ARG A 26 8.70 -22.27 35.79
C ARG A 26 8.96 -22.19 37.29
N ARG A 27 10.15 -22.56 37.78
CA ARG A 27 10.47 -22.54 39.23
C ARG A 27 11.53 -21.50 39.64
N ARG A 28 11.49 -20.31 39.03
CA ARG A 28 12.08 -19.07 39.61
C ARG A 28 11.22 -17.82 39.32
N VAL A 29 9.90 -17.96 39.43
CA VAL A 29 9.05 -16.78 39.66
C VAL A 29 8.80 -16.76 41.15
N GLY A 30 9.59 -15.95 41.86
CA GLY A 30 9.29 -15.61 43.24
C GLY A 30 7.87 -15.08 43.33
N ARG A 31 7.12 -15.50 44.34
CA ARG A 31 5.82 -14.90 44.67
C ARG A 31 6.10 -13.45 45.07
N THR A 32 5.97 -12.53 44.14
CA THR A 32 5.93 -11.09 44.45
C THR A 32 4.66 -10.82 45.24
N ALA A 33 4.80 -10.11 46.37
CA ALA A 33 3.68 -9.65 47.16
C ALA A 33 2.69 -8.84 46.30
N PRO A 34 1.38 -8.90 46.58
CA PRO A 34 0.41 -8.10 45.86
C PRO A 34 0.56 -6.64 46.33
N GLY A 35 1.17 -5.79 45.51
CA GLY A 35 1.35 -4.38 45.87
C GLY A 35 2.12 -3.52 44.88
N GLU A 36 2.92 -4.07 43.97
CA GLU A 36 3.77 -3.25 43.10
C GLU A 36 3.75 -3.79 41.67
N ARG A 37 2.83 -3.26 40.85
CA ARG A 37 2.98 -3.38 39.40
C ARG A 37 4.18 -2.53 39.04
N ALA A 38 5.36 -3.15 38.92
CA ALA A 38 6.51 -2.49 38.30
C ALA A 38 6.04 -1.93 36.96
N GLU A 39 5.97 -0.61 36.85
CA GLU A 39 5.60 0.10 35.62
C GLU A 39 6.73 -0.17 34.62
N PHE A 40 6.57 -1.23 33.83
CA PHE A 40 7.52 -1.59 32.78
C PHE A 40 7.50 -0.48 31.73
N ARG A 41 8.44 0.45 31.85
CA ARG A 41 8.66 1.52 30.89
C ARG A 41 9.71 1.06 29.89
N VAL A 42 9.29 0.91 28.64
CA VAL A 42 10.21 0.64 27.53
C VAL A 42 11.22 1.79 27.46
N PRO A 43 12.54 1.53 27.46
CA PRO A 43 13.54 2.58 27.31
C PRO A 43 13.29 3.37 26.02
N LEU A 44 13.40 4.70 26.07
CA LEU A 44 13.10 5.57 24.92
C LEU A 44 13.94 5.23 23.68
N ALA A 45 15.15 4.66 23.84
CA ALA A 45 16.00 4.22 22.73
C ALA A 45 15.46 3.00 21.94
N VAL A 46 14.55 2.22 22.53
CA VAL A 46 13.94 1.06 21.87
C VAL A 46 12.93 1.51 20.81
N VAL A 47 12.20 2.60 21.05
CA VAL A 47 11.14 3.08 20.15
C VAL A 47 11.71 3.43 18.76
N PRO A 48 12.76 4.27 18.61
CA PRO A 48 13.37 4.53 17.31
C PRO A 48 13.92 3.27 16.63
N SER A 49 14.40 2.29 17.40
CA SER A 49 14.92 1.03 16.86
C SER A 49 13.82 0.18 16.25
N VAL A 50 12.68 0.06 16.95
CA VAL A 50 11.48 -0.65 16.47
C VAL A 50 10.89 0.05 15.24
N GLU A 51 10.87 1.38 15.23
CA GLU A 51 10.38 2.16 14.08
C GLU A 51 11.25 1.98 12.83
N ARG A 52 12.59 2.01 13.00
CA ARG A 52 13.53 1.70 11.91
C ARG A 52 13.35 0.29 11.39
N GLU A 53 13.23 -0.69 12.27
CA GLU A 53 13.03 -2.08 11.87
C GLU A 53 11.69 -2.27 11.15
N ALA A 54 10.64 -1.59 11.60
CA ALA A 54 9.34 -1.59 10.95
C ALA A 54 9.39 -0.93 9.56
N LEU A 55 10.11 0.19 9.41
CA LEU A 55 10.34 0.81 8.10
C LEU A 55 11.11 -0.13 7.18
N GLU A 56 12.13 -0.80 7.70
CA GLU A 56 12.95 -1.72 6.91
C GLU A 56 12.17 -2.97 6.48
N ARG A 57 11.32 -3.52 7.36
CA ARG A 57 10.36 -4.57 6.98
C ARG A 57 9.43 -4.10 5.87
N LEU A 58 8.92 -2.86 5.97
CA LEU A 58 8.04 -2.29 4.96
C LEU A 58 8.76 -2.08 3.62
N ARG A 59 10.03 -1.65 3.64
CA ARG A 59 10.88 -1.54 2.43
C ARG A 59 11.10 -2.89 1.76
N ARG A 60 11.42 -3.93 2.53
CA ARG A 60 11.55 -5.30 2.01
C ARG A 60 10.26 -5.78 1.37
N GLN A 61 9.14 -5.59 2.04
CA GLN A 61 7.83 -5.92 1.49
C GLN A 61 7.58 -5.19 0.16
N ALA A 62 7.82 -3.87 0.10
CA ALA A 62 7.65 -3.11 -1.13
C ALA A 62 8.54 -3.62 -2.26
N HIS A 63 9.79 -3.97 -1.97
CA HIS A 63 10.72 -4.56 -2.94
C HIS A 63 10.19 -5.90 -3.49
N ASP A 64 9.78 -6.80 -2.60
CA ASP A 64 9.23 -8.12 -2.97
C ASP A 64 7.95 -7.97 -3.81
N GLU A 65 7.07 -7.03 -3.46
CA GLU A 65 5.84 -6.75 -4.19
C GLU A 65 6.09 -6.13 -5.58
N ILE A 66 7.07 -5.24 -5.73
CA ILE A 66 7.48 -4.73 -7.05
C ILE A 66 7.96 -5.87 -7.94
N LEU A 67 8.79 -6.76 -7.40
CA LEU A 67 9.28 -7.92 -8.16
C LEU A 67 8.14 -8.88 -8.53
N ALA A 68 7.19 -9.11 -7.62
CA ALA A 68 5.99 -9.89 -7.90
C ALA A 68 5.16 -9.25 -9.02
N LEU A 69 4.92 -7.93 -8.96
CA LEU A 69 4.20 -7.19 -9.99
C LEU A 69 4.89 -7.31 -11.36
N SER A 70 6.22 -7.12 -11.41
CA SER A 70 7.00 -7.22 -12.65
C SER A 70 6.84 -8.58 -13.34
N ARG A 71 6.78 -9.66 -12.54
CA ARG A 71 6.59 -11.02 -13.05
C ARG A 71 5.22 -11.19 -13.69
N VAL A 72 4.17 -10.70 -13.02
CA VAL A 72 2.79 -10.79 -13.52
C VAL A 72 2.61 -9.93 -14.78
N ILE A 73 3.19 -8.73 -14.82
CA ILE A 73 3.19 -7.87 -16.00
C ILE A 73 3.84 -8.58 -17.19
N LYS A 74 5.04 -9.15 -16.98
CA LYS A 74 5.76 -9.89 -18.02
C LYS A 74 4.95 -11.08 -18.54
N GLU A 75 4.46 -11.92 -17.64
CA GLU A 75 3.67 -13.10 -18.00
C GLU A 75 2.41 -12.73 -18.78
N PHE A 76 1.67 -11.73 -18.31
CA PHE A 76 0.46 -11.28 -18.98
C PHE A 76 0.75 -10.62 -20.34
N GLY A 77 1.78 -9.77 -20.43
CA GLY A 77 2.19 -9.14 -21.68
C GLY A 77 2.59 -10.16 -22.76
N LEU A 78 3.26 -11.26 -22.39
CA LEU A 78 3.59 -12.35 -23.31
C LEU A 78 2.37 -13.16 -23.77
N SER A 79 1.25 -13.11 -23.03
CA SER A 79 0.02 -13.83 -23.36
C SER A 79 -0.92 -13.04 -24.28
N LEU A 80 -0.73 -11.72 -24.38
CA LEU A 80 -1.52 -10.87 -25.25
C LEU A 80 -1.06 -10.99 -26.71
N PRO A 81 -1.99 -10.94 -27.69
CA PRO A 81 -1.61 -10.74 -29.09
C PRO A 81 -0.89 -9.38 -29.24
N PRO A 82 -0.06 -9.19 -30.29
CA PRO A 82 0.56 -7.90 -30.55
C PRO A 82 -0.50 -6.81 -30.69
N SER A 83 -0.17 -5.59 -30.24
CA SER A 83 -1.11 -4.47 -30.33
C SER A 83 -1.47 -4.19 -31.79
N PRO A 84 -2.73 -3.87 -32.12
CA PRO A 84 -3.09 -3.42 -33.46
C PRO A 84 -2.32 -2.18 -33.92
N LEU A 85 -1.79 -1.39 -32.98
CA LEU A 85 -0.89 -0.26 -33.27
C LEU A 85 0.48 -0.74 -33.77
N ASP A 86 1.02 -1.83 -33.22
CA ASP A 86 2.29 -2.42 -33.64
C ASP A 86 2.17 -3.12 -35.02
N ALA A 87 0.95 -3.51 -35.41
CA ALA A 87 0.66 -4.11 -36.71
C ALA A 87 0.48 -3.08 -37.84
N ARG A 88 0.28 -1.78 -37.51
CA ARG A 88 0.10 -0.71 -38.50
C ARG A 88 1.41 -0.16 -39.06
N ASP A 89 2.54 -0.46 -38.42
CA ASP A 89 3.86 -0.13 -38.98
C ASP A 89 4.23 -1.01 -40.19
N THR A 90 3.45 -2.05 -40.52
CA THR A 90 3.72 -2.90 -41.68
C THR A 90 2.85 -2.65 -42.91
N ASP A 91 1.66 -2.04 -42.83
CA ASP A 91 0.85 -1.76 -44.04
C ASP A 91 -0.11 -0.58 -43.84
N GLY A 92 0.06 0.46 -44.66
CA GLY A 92 -0.79 1.64 -44.70
C GLY A 92 -2.18 1.36 -45.30
N ALA A 93 -3.11 0.84 -44.49
CA ALA A 93 -4.52 0.77 -44.85
C ALA A 93 -5.40 1.17 -43.65
N ALA A 94 -6.16 2.25 -43.83
CA ALA A 94 -7.16 2.73 -42.89
C ALA A 94 -8.32 1.73 -42.81
N ALA A 95 -8.46 1.06 -41.67
CA ALA A 95 -9.63 0.25 -41.35
C ALA A 95 -10.59 1.06 -40.48
N ASP A 96 -11.79 1.22 -41.03
CA ASP A 96 -12.98 1.81 -40.43
C ASP A 96 -13.38 1.06 -39.14
N GLN A 97 -13.69 1.79 -38.07
CA GLN A 97 -14.06 1.22 -36.76
C GLN A 97 -15.56 1.42 -36.52
N PRO A 98 -16.33 0.38 -36.14
CA PRO A 98 -17.74 0.55 -35.86
C PRO A 98 -17.94 1.18 -34.48
N ASP A 99 -18.60 2.34 -34.46
CA ASP A 99 -19.08 3.00 -33.24
C ASP A 99 -20.21 2.18 -32.59
N GLY A 100 -19.86 1.40 -31.57
CA GLY A 100 -20.79 0.75 -30.65
C GLY A 100 -20.78 1.44 -29.27
N PRO A 101 -21.93 1.63 -28.60
CA PRO A 101 -21.97 2.32 -27.32
C PRO A 101 -21.38 1.45 -26.21
N GLY A 102 -20.20 1.85 -25.72
CA GLY A 102 -19.49 1.26 -24.59
C GLY A 102 -18.19 0.59 -25.01
N GLY A 103 -17.20 1.41 -25.42
CA GLY A 103 -15.86 0.95 -25.75
C GLY A 103 -15.30 0.09 -24.63
N ALA A 104 -15.03 -1.18 -24.93
CA ALA A 104 -14.18 -1.98 -24.06
C ALA A 104 -12.80 -1.32 -24.08
N ASP A 105 -12.28 -0.92 -22.92
CA ASP A 105 -10.86 -0.55 -22.76
C ASP A 105 -10.02 -1.56 -23.54
N CYS A 106 -9.05 -1.14 -24.36
CA CYS A 106 -8.23 -2.14 -25.04
C CYS A 106 -7.31 -2.82 -24.00
N PRO A 107 -7.03 -4.14 -24.10
CA PRO A 107 -6.18 -4.83 -23.13
C PRO A 107 -4.80 -4.18 -22.98
N HIS A 108 -4.28 -3.62 -24.08
CA HIS A 108 -3.00 -2.92 -24.12
C HIS A 108 -2.99 -1.64 -23.29
N GLU A 109 -4.09 -0.88 -23.20
CA GLU A 109 -4.19 0.28 -22.32
C GLU A 109 -4.12 -0.10 -20.84
N GLY A 110 -4.77 -1.21 -20.46
CA GLY A 110 -4.66 -1.74 -19.09
C GLY A 110 -3.23 -2.17 -18.76
N LEU A 111 -2.56 -2.84 -19.71
CA LEU A 111 -1.15 -3.23 -19.56
C LEU A 111 -0.22 -2.01 -19.47
N GLN A 112 -0.42 -1.00 -20.32
CA GLN A 112 0.36 0.24 -20.27
C GLN A 112 0.19 0.94 -18.92
N ARG A 113 -1.05 1.02 -18.41
CA ARG A 113 -1.32 1.55 -17.07
C ARG A 113 -0.54 0.83 -15.98
N ALA A 114 -0.42 -0.51 -16.08
CA ALA A 114 0.36 -1.31 -15.14
C ALA A 114 1.87 -1.07 -15.25
N LEU A 115 2.39 -0.92 -16.48
CA LEU A 115 3.80 -0.61 -16.74
C LEU A 115 4.18 0.78 -16.20
N ASP A 116 3.34 1.79 -16.42
CA ASP A 116 3.56 3.14 -15.89
C ASP A 116 3.62 3.13 -14.35
N ALA A 117 2.69 2.41 -13.71
CA ALA A 117 2.62 2.30 -12.27
C ALA A 117 3.83 1.54 -11.69
N TYR A 118 4.30 0.48 -12.38
CA TYR A 118 5.54 -0.21 -12.04
C TYR A 118 6.76 0.72 -12.14
N ALA A 119 6.89 1.47 -13.24
CA ALA A 119 7.99 2.42 -13.43
C ALA A 119 7.98 3.53 -12.37
N ALA A 120 6.80 4.07 -12.06
CA ALA A 120 6.60 5.03 -10.99
C ALA A 120 6.97 4.45 -9.61
N ALA A 121 6.54 3.23 -9.30
CA ALA A 121 6.83 2.56 -8.03
C ALA A 121 8.34 2.35 -7.84
N ALA A 122 9.04 1.88 -8.88
CA ALA A 122 10.50 1.72 -8.85
C ALA A 122 11.21 3.07 -8.62
N ALA A 123 10.83 4.11 -9.38
CA ALA A 123 11.41 5.43 -9.25
C ALA A 123 11.21 6.04 -7.85
N VAL A 124 10.06 5.82 -7.22
CA VAL A 124 9.79 6.25 -5.84
C VAL A 124 10.59 5.43 -4.84
N LEU A 125 10.66 4.10 -5.00
CA LEU A 125 11.38 3.22 -4.08
C LEU A 125 12.86 3.55 -4.00
N ASP A 126 13.50 3.80 -5.15
CA ASP A 126 14.92 4.20 -5.24
C ASP A 126 15.21 5.53 -4.53
N ALA A 127 14.17 6.35 -4.38
CA ALA A 127 14.23 7.70 -3.86
C ALA A 127 13.62 7.88 -2.46
N ALA A 128 13.08 6.80 -1.88
CA ALA A 128 12.23 6.82 -0.69
C ALA A 128 13.03 7.13 0.59
N ARG A 129 12.66 8.21 1.30
CA ARG A 129 13.35 8.65 2.51
C ARG A 129 12.73 8.06 3.79
N GLY A 130 11.41 7.90 3.82
CA GLY A 130 10.69 7.49 5.01
C GLY A 130 9.49 6.59 4.74
N ARG A 131 8.73 6.31 5.81
CA ARG A 131 7.56 5.44 5.78
C ARG A 131 6.49 5.91 4.79
N VAL A 132 6.31 7.23 4.66
CA VAL A 132 5.31 7.82 3.76
C VAL A 132 5.61 7.51 2.30
N ASP A 133 6.87 7.61 1.88
CA ASP A 133 7.29 7.26 0.52
C ASP A 133 7.11 5.77 0.23
N VAL A 134 7.50 4.89 1.17
CA VAL A 134 7.34 3.45 1.00
C VAL A 134 5.85 3.06 0.97
N ALA A 135 5.00 3.74 1.73
CA ALA A 135 3.55 3.58 1.58
C ALA A 135 3.08 4.01 0.18
N GLY A 136 3.62 5.11 -0.36
CA GLY A 136 3.36 5.55 -1.74
C GLY A 136 3.75 4.50 -2.79
N VAL A 137 4.88 3.80 -2.60
CA VAL A 137 5.27 2.67 -3.44
C VAL A 137 4.19 1.58 -3.46
N LEU A 138 3.70 1.16 -2.29
CA LEU A 138 2.66 0.13 -2.19
C LEU A 138 1.33 0.59 -2.84
N VAL A 139 1.00 1.87 -2.76
CA VAL A 139 -0.17 2.44 -3.45
C VAL A 139 0.02 2.40 -4.97
N LEU A 140 1.20 2.72 -5.49
CA LEU A 140 1.52 2.61 -6.91
C LEU A 140 1.48 1.16 -7.40
N ILE A 141 1.95 0.20 -6.59
CA ILE A 141 1.82 -1.23 -6.90
C ILE A 141 0.35 -1.63 -7.01
N ALA A 142 -0.50 -1.18 -6.08
CA ALA A 142 -1.94 -1.42 -6.14
C ALA A 142 -2.57 -0.81 -7.41
N GLU A 143 -2.17 0.40 -7.80
CA GLU A 143 -2.58 1.02 -9.07
C GLU A 143 -2.12 0.18 -10.30
N GLY A 144 -0.95 -0.46 -10.23
CA GLY A 144 -0.49 -1.37 -11.28
C GLY A 144 -1.30 -2.67 -11.37
N GLN A 145 -1.67 -3.24 -10.22
CA GLN A 145 -2.57 -4.40 -10.15
C GLN A 145 -3.97 -4.08 -10.69
N ASP A 146 -4.43 -2.86 -10.46
CA ASP A 146 -5.67 -2.32 -11.00
C ASP A 146 -5.63 -2.25 -12.54
N GLY A 147 -4.52 -1.74 -13.10
CA GLY A 147 -4.25 -1.75 -14.53
C GLY A 147 -4.28 -3.15 -15.13
N LEU A 148 -3.59 -4.12 -14.51
CA LEU A 148 -3.60 -5.52 -14.94
C LEU A 148 -4.99 -6.15 -14.90
N THR A 149 -5.79 -5.83 -13.88
CA THR A 149 -7.15 -6.37 -13.83
C THR A 149 -8.04 -5.78 -14.91
N ALA A 150 -7.89 -4.48 -15.21
CA ALA A 150 -8.57 -3.84 -16.33
C ALA A 150 -8.18 -4.51 -17.65
N ALA A 151 -6.88 -4.77 -17.85
CA ALA A 151 -6.35 -5.44 -19.03
C ALA A 151 -6.91 -6.86 -19.21
N ARG A 152 -6.98 -7.65 -18.13
CA ARG A 152 -7.56 -9.00 -18.15
C ARG A 152 -9.04 -8.97 -18.50
N ASN A 153 -9.81 -8.09 -17.84
CA ASN A 153 -11.24 -7.93 -18.13
C ASN A 153 -11.47 -7.59 -19.60
N ALA A 154 -10.71 -6.64 -20.14
CA ALA A 154 -10.74 -6.28 -21.55
C ALA A 154 -10.42 -7.48 -22.47
N ALA A 155 -9.36 -8.23 -22.18
CA ALA A 155 -8.94 -9.38 -22.99
C ALA A 155 -10.00 -10.48 -23.03
N GLU A 156 -10.76 -10.63 -21.94
CA GLU A 156 -11.83 -11.60 -21.81
C GLU A 156 -13.20 -11.06 -22.25
N GLY A 157 -13.23 -9.87 -22.89
CA GLY A 157 -14.47 -9.24 -23.37
C GLY A 157 -15.45 -8.85 -22.25
N ARG A 158 -14.98 -8.82 -20.99
CA ARG A 158 -15.78 -8.39 -19.85
C ARG A 158 -15.83 -6.87 -19.83
N ARG A 159 -17.03 -6.32 -19.63
CA ARG A 159 -17.20 -4.87 -19.45
C ARG A 159 -16.30 -4.40 -18.31
N ALA A 160 -15.53 -3.36 -18.56
CA ALA A 160 -14.84 -2.64 -17.50
C ALA A 160 -15.87 -2.27 -16.43
N SER A 161 -15.52 -2.45 -15.16
CA SER A 161 -16.32 -1.91 -14.06
C SER A 161 -16.46 -0.41 -14.30
N THR A 162 -17.67 0.08 -14.56
CA THR A 162 -17.97 1.52 -14.61
C THR A 162 -17.73 2.22 -13.28
N ARG A 163 -17.52 1.46 -12.20
CA ARG A 163 -17.12 2.00 -10.91
C ARG A 163 -15.59 2.18 -10.92
N PRO A 164 -15.08 3.41 -10.70
CA PRO A 164 -13.67 3.64 -10.44
C PRO A 164 -13.21 2.69 -9.33
N ARG A 165 -12.04 2.07 -9.49
CA ARG A 165 -11.48 1.30 -8.39
C ARG A 165 -11.25 2.23 -7.20
N VAL A 166 -11.60 1.72 -6.03
CA VAL A 166 -11.62 2.55 -4.85
C VAL A 166 -10.17 2.84 -4.45
N PRO A 167 -9.78 4.11 -4.25
CA PRO A 167 -8.45 4.46 -3.75
C PRO A 167 -8.19 3.82 -2.37
N VAL A 168 -6.97 3.95 -1.88
CA VAL A 168 -6.60 3.52 -0.53
C VAL A 168 -7.19 4.43 0.55
N CYS A 169 -7.12 4.01 1.81
CA CYS A 169 -7.54 4.83 2.94
C CYS A 169 -6.74 6.13 3.04
N PHE A 170 -7.43 7.27 2.99
CA PHE A 170 -6.85 8.60 3.11
C PHE A 170 -6.06 8.80 4.41
N PHE A 171 -6.56 8.31 5.54
CA PHE A 171 -5.92 8.53 6.84
C PHE A 171 -4.61 7.76 6.97
N HIS A 172 -4.60 6.51 6.52
CA HIS A 172 -3.44 5.65 6.57
C HIS A 172 -3.47 4.66 5.39
N PRO A 173 -2.73 4.91 4.29
CA PRO A 173 -2.80 4.09 3.07
C PRO A 173 -2.47 2.61 3.29
N LEU A 174 -1.67 2.27 4.32
CA LEU A 174 -1.37 0.87 4.65
C LEU A 174 -2.54 0.11 5.28
N HIS A 175 -3.67 0.77 5.56
CA HIS A 175 -4.93 0.07 5.88
C HIS A 175 -5.55 -0.59 4.64
N GLY A 176 -5.04 -0.30 3.45
CA GLY A 176 -5.52 -0.84 2.19
C GLY A 176 -6.70 -0.07 1.62
N GLN A 177 -7.56 -0.80 0.90
CA GLN A 177 -8.65 -0.24 0.10
C GLN A 177 -9.63 0.59 0.94
N ALA A 178 -9.92 1.81 0.50
CA ALA A 178 -11.05 2.56 1.05
C ALA A 178 -12.37 1.91 0.61
N LEU A 179 -13.44 2.10 1.38
CA LEU A 179 -14.75 1.53 1.08
C LEU A 179 -15.88 2.55 1.20
N ARG A 180 -15.61 3.73 1.80
CA ARG A 180 -16.60 4.75 2.10
C ARG A 180 -16.09 6.14 1.75
N HIS A 181 -16.99 7.01 1.29
CA HIS A 181 -16.78 8.46 1.35
C HIS A 181 -17.01 8.92 2.79
N VAL A 182 -16.18 9.84 3.24
CA VAL A 182 -16.27 10.44 4.57
C VAL A 182 -16.08 11.94 4.41
N GLU A 183 -17.04 12.71 4.90
CA GLU A 183 -16.86 14.14 5.12
C GLU A 183 -16.13 14.31 6.46
N TRP A 184 -14.93 14.88 6.43
CA TRP A 184 -14.06 14.98 7.59
C TRP A 184 -13.37 16.34 7.68
N ARG A 185 -13.18 16.82 8.90
CA ARG A 185 -12.49 18.08 9.18
C ARG A 185 -11.31 17.79 10.09
N ALA A 186 -10.11 18.18 9.65
CA ALA A 186 -8.92 18.09 10.48
C ALA A 186 -9.08 18.96 11.73
N VAL A 187 -8.59 18.46 12.87
CA VAL A 187 -8.58 19.23 14.12
C VAL A 187 -7.79 20.52 13.90
N GLY A 188 -8.38 21.66 14.30
CA GLY A 188 -7.79 22.99 14.13
C GLY A 188 -7.93 23.58 12.72
N SER A 189 -8.57 22.89 11.78
CA SER A 189 -8.88 23.40 10.44
C SER A 189 -10.34 23.80 10.33
N ALA A 190 -10.64 24.91 9.65
CA ALA A 190 -12.01 25.25 9.24
C ALA A 190 -12.45 24.48 7.98
N ARG A 191 -11.50 23.90 7.24
CA ARG A 191 -11.75 23.23 5.96
C ARG A 191 -12.27 21.82 6.18
N THR A 192 -13.46 21.56 5.65
CA THR A 192 -13.97 20.20 5.44
C THR A 192 -13.34 19.59 4.19
N LEU A 193 -12.98 18.30 4.27
CA LEU A 193 -12.51 17.48 3.16
C LEU A 193 -13.48 16.32 2.93
N GLU A 194 -13.78 16.03 1.66
CA GLU A 194 -14.37 14.76 1.28
C GLU A 194 -13.25 13.77 0.94
N VAL A 195 -13.16 12.69 1.71
CA VAL A 195 -12.07 11.72 1.59
C VAL A 195 -12.61 10.30 1.48
N ARG A 196 -11.75 9.39 1.03
CA ARG A 196 -12.04 7.95 0.96
C ARG A 196 -11.38 7.26 2.14
N ALA A 197 -12.13 6.48 2.90
CA ALA A 197 -11.62 5.80 4.09
C ALA A 197 -11.94 4.30 4.09
N CYS A 198 -11.07 3.52 4.71
CA CYS A 198 -11.36 2.11 5.04
C CYS A 198 -12.55 2.05 6.01
N LEU A 199 -13.12 0.86 6.19
CA LEU A 199 -14.30 0.68 7.04
C LEU A 199 -14.06 1.17 8.48
N GLN A 200 -12.88 0.85 9.05
CA GLN A 200 -12.52 1.22 10.41
C GLN A 200 -12.36 2.74 10.58
N CYS A 201 -11.58 3.40 9.72
CA CYS A 201 -11.41 4.85 9.81
C CYS A 201 -12.72 5.61 9.55
N ALA A 202 -13.57 5.12 8.64
CA ALA A 202 -14.90 5.69 8.43
C ALA A 202 -15.78 5.56 9.67
N TRP A 203 -15.67 4.43 10.38
CA TRP A 203 -16.34 4.23 11.67
C TRP A 203 -15.82 5.20 12.73
N ASP A 204 -14.50 5.33 12.86
CA ASP A 204 -13.92 6.23 13.87
C ASP A 204 -14.35 7.68 13.63
N VAL A 205 -14.33 8.17 12.39
CA VAL A 205 -14.88 9.50 12.07
C VAL A 205 -16.36 9.63 12.43
N ARG A 206 -17.18 8.64 12.04
CA ARG A 206 -18.63 8.64 12.32
C ARG A 206 -18.95 8.72 13.81
N TYR A 207 -18.11 8.11 14.65
CA TYR A 207 -18.28 8.08 16.11
C TYR A 207 -17.36 9.07 16.83
N HIS A 208 -16.87 10.10 16.13
CA HIS A 208 -16.05 11.18 16.69
C HIS A 208 -14.78 10.70 17.42
N ARG A 209 -14.21 9.58 16.97
CA ARG A 209 -12.91 9.08 17.42
C ARG A 209 -11.83 9.46 16.40
N PRO A 210 -10.60 9.79 16.84
CA PRO A 210 -9.51 10.06 15.93
C PRO A 210 -9.13 8.78 15.18
N PRO A 211 -9.14 8.76 13.84
CA PRO A 211 -8.58 7.65 13.07
C PRO A 211 -7.08 7.52 13.32
N GLU A 212 -6.53 6.33 13.12
CA GLU A 212 -5.08 6.17 12.99
C GLU A 212 -4.62 6.88 11.71
N VAL A 213 -3.61 7.74 11.84
CA VAL A 213 -3.12 8.59 10.75
C VAL A 213 -1.66 8.31 10.49
N LEU A 214 -1.31 8.16 9.21
CA LEU A 214 0.09 8.06 8.79
C LEU A 214 0.77 9.41 9.04
N THR A 215 1.88 9.39 9.76
CA THR A 215 2.67 10.59 10.05
C THR A 215 3.91 10.69 9.17
N ASP A 216 4.33 11.92 8.92
CA ASP A 216 5.57 12.28 8.25
C ASP A 216 6.38 13.24 9.12
N GLU A 217 7.68 13.33 8.86
CA GLU A 217 8.52 14.34 9.50
C GLU A 217 8.44 15.66 8.73
N CYS A 218 8.09 16.74 9.44
CA CYS A 218 8.06 18.09 8.90
C CYS A 218 8.63 19.05 9.94
N ASP A 219 9.68 19.77 9.57
CA ASP A 219 10.31 20.80 10.40
C ASP A 219 10.70 20.30 11.81
N GLY A 220 11.21 19.05 11.88
CA GLY A 220 11.65 18.38 13.11
C GLY A 220 10.52 17.84 14.00
N ARG A 221 9.30 17.73 13.47
CA ARG A 221 8.13 17.20 14.19
C ARG A 221 7.43 16.14 13.36
N LEU A 222 6.90 15.12 14.03
CA LEU A 222 5.97 14.18 13.41
C LEU A 222 4.59 14.82 13.32
N VAL A 223 4.08 14.96 12.10
CA VAL A 223 2.76 15.50 11.79
C VAL A 223 2.01 14.51 10.91
N PRO A 224 0.67 14.51 10.92
CA PRO A 224 -0.11 13.86 9.86
C PRO A 224 0.44 14.18 8.47
N TYR A 225 0.63 13.17 7.61
CA TYR A 225 1.28 13.39 6.31
C TYR A 225 0.57 14.46 5.47
N PHE A 226 -0.76 14.54 5.54
CA PHE A 226 -1.57 15.52 4.82
C PHE A 226 -1.46 16.96 5.37
N GLN A 227 -0.74 17.16 6.48
CA GLN A 227 -0.40 18.49 7.01
C GLN A 227 0.97 18.98 6.53
N VAL A 228 1.77 18.13 5.88
CA VAL A 228 2.97 18.56 5.17
C VAL A 228 2.54 19.46 4.00
N PRO A 229 3.23 20.58 3.73
CA PRO A 229 2.91 21.40 2.56
C PRO A 229 2.94 20.59 1.26
N GLY A 230 1.91 20.74 0.43
CA GLY A 230 1.72 19.90 -0.77
C GLY A 230 2.80 20.11 -1.84
N ASP A 231 3.47 21.27 -1.86
CA ASP A 231 4.63 21.54 -2.68
C ASP A 231 5.90 20.82 -2.18
N ARG A 232 5.92 20.36 -0.93
CA ARG A 232 7.01 19.57 -0.31
C ARG A 232 6.71 18.06 -0.25
N SER A 233 5.46 17.65 -0.47
CA SER A 233 5.06 16.24 -0.46
C SER A 233 3.96 15.94 -1.48
N LEU A 234 4.29 15.11 -2.48
CA LEU A 234 3.31 14.60 -3.45
C LEU A 234 2.17 13.86 -2.73
N TRP A 235 2.50 13.12 -1.68
CA TRP A 235 1.52 12.34 -0.93
C TRP A 235 0.54 13.24 -0.20
N ALA A 236 1.03 14.31 0.44
CA ALA A 236 0.18 15.31 1.07
C ALA A 236 -0.72 16.04 0.05
N ALA A 237 -0.16 16.42 -1.10
CA ALA A 237 -0.90 17.11 -2.16
C ALA A 237 -2.03 16.26 -2.78
N THR A 238 -1.85 14.93 -2.80
CA THR A 238 -2.77 14.02 -3.48
C THR A 238 -3.64 13.20 -2.53
N GLY A 239 -3.29 13.13 -1.24
CA GLY A 239 -3.91 12.22 -0.28
C GLY A 239 -3.80 10.76 -0.71
N PHE A 240 -2.65 10.37 -1.30
CA PHE A 240 -2.48 9.08 -1.98
C PHE A 240 -3.57 8.79 -3.03
N GLY A 241 -3.94 9.81 -3.79
CA GLY A 241 -4.99 9.74 -4.82
C GLY A 241 -6.41 9.98 -4.30
N SER A 242 -6.61 10.20 -3.00
CA SER A 242 -7.93 10.48 -2.43
C SER A 242 -8.42 11.91 -2.68
N LEU A 243 -7.52 12.86 -2.93
CA LEU A 243 -7.84 14.30 -3.06
C LEU A 243 -7.77 14.83 -4.49
N VAL A 244 -7.35 13.99 -5.43
CA VAL A 244 -7.12 14.39 -6.82
C VAL A 244 -7.72 13.38 -7.77
N GLU A 245 -8.10 13.88 -8.95
CA GLU A 245 -8.42 13.01 -10.08
C GLU A 245 -7.13 12.61 -10.83
N GLY A 246 -7.23 11.50 -11.55
CA GLY A 246 -6.14 10.91 -12.32
C GLY A 246 -5.28 9.92 -11.52
N ARG A 247 -4.33 9.31 -12.24
CA ARG A 247 -3.43 8.29 -11.70
C ARG A 247 -2.26 8.91 -10.95
N LEU A 248 -1.81 8.25 -9.88
CA LEU A 248 -0.60 8.66 -9.19
C LEU A 248 0.64 8.40 -10.04
N ALA A 249 0.66 7.30 -10.81
CA ALA A 249 1.76 6.99 -11.71
C ALA A 249 2.07 8.15 -12.67
N ASP A 250 1.05 8.76 -13.26
CA ASP A 250 1.20 9.91 -14.17
C ASP A 250 1.91 11.10 -13.50
N ARG A 251 1.56 11.38 -12.24
CA ARG A 251 2.16 12.48 -11.47
C ARG A 251 3.63 12.20 -11.13
N VAL A 252 3.92 10.96 -10.74
CA VAL A 252 5.29 10.53 -10.45
C VAL A 252 6.15 10.59 -11.72
N LEU A 253 5.67 10.04 -12.84
CA LEU A 253 6.39 10.02 -14.12
C LEU A 253 6.59 11.42 -14.71
N ARG A 254 5.65 12.35 -14.47
CA ARG A 254 5.83 13.78 -14.76
C ARG A 254 6.86 14.48 -13.86
N GLY A 255 7.36 13.81 -12.83
CA GLY A 255 8.39 14.31 -11.92
C GLY A 255 7.87 15.11 -10.74
N ASP A 256 6.57 15.08 -10.45
CA ASP A 256 5.98 15.81 -9.31
C ASP A 256 6.62 15.37 -7.98
N PHE A 257 6.85 14.06 -7.82
CA PHE A 257 7.52 13.50 -6.64
C PHE A 257 8.93 14.05 -6.45
N THR A 258 9.74 14.05 -7.51
CA THR A 258 11.12 14.55 -7.48
C THR A 258 11.18 16.04 -7.16
N ARG A 259 10.29 16.84 -7.76
CA ARG A 259 10.21 18.29 -7.49
C ARG A 259 9.79 18.57 -6.04
N ALA A 260 8.78 17.87 -5.54
CA ALA A 260 8.32 18.03 -4.17
C ALA A 260 9.43 17.69 -3.15
N ARG A 261 10.17 16.61 -3.43
CA ARG A 261 11.34 16.22 -2.64
C ARG A 261 12.44 17.27 -2.66
N ALA A 262 12.73 17.85 -3.82
CA ALA A 262 13.73 18.90 -3.96
C ALA A 262 13.35 20.15 -3.14
N ALA A 263 12.08 20.56 -3.20
CA ALA A 263 11.55 21.67 -2.41
C ALA A 263 11.64 21.41 -0.89
N ALA A 264 11.34 20.18 -0.45
CA ALA A 264 11.50 19.80 0.95
C ALA A 264 12.95 19.93 1.44
N LEU A 265 13.91 19.41 0.67
CA LEU A 265 15.34 19.49 0.98
C LEU A 265 15.85 20.94 1.00
N GLU A 266 15.37 21.78 0.08
CA GLU A 266 15.74 23.20 0.05
C GLU A 266 15.22 23.96 1.28
N HIS A 267 14.00 23.64 1.72
CA HIS A 267 13.44 24.19 2.95
C HIS A 267 14.24 23.77 4.19
N GLU A 268 14.59 22.48 4.31
CA GLU A 268 15.41 21.96 5.42
C GLU A 268 16.76 22.69 5.50
N ARG A 269 17.49 22.82 4.38
CA ARG A 269 18.77 23.54 4.32
C ARG A 269 18.64 25.01 4.73
N SER A 270 17.58 25.68 4.28
CA SER A 270 17.34 27.10 4.59
C SER A 270 17.10 27.31 6.09
N ARG A 271 16.41 26.37 6.75
CA ARG A 271 16.20 26.40 8.21
C ARG A 271 17.49 26.19 9.00
N GLU A 272 18.31 25.24 8.58
CA GLU A 272 19.61 24.97 9.23
C GLU A 272 20.58 26.16 9.08
N GLY A 273 20.56 26.84 7.94
CA GLY A 273 21.37 28.03 7.69
C GLY A 273 20.91 29.26 8.48
N SER A 274 19.60 29.41 8.74
CA SER A 274 19.06 30.53 9.52
C SER A 274 19.21 30.36 11.04
N GLY A 275 19.57 29.17 11.51
CA GLY A 275 19.77 28.86 12.94
C GLY A 275 21.21 29.02 13.44
N ARG A 276 22.14 29.48 12.58
CA ARG A 276 23.53 29.82 12.92
C ARG A 276 23.72 31.33 12.93
#